data_AF-A0A0G0XDM1-F1
#
_entry.id   AF-A0A0G0XDM1-F1
#
_cell.length_a   1.000
_cell.length_b   1.000
_cell.length_c   1.000
_cell.angle_alpha   90.00
_cell.angle_beta   90.00
_cell.angle_gamma   90.00
#
_symmetry.space_group_name_H-M   'P 1'
#
loop_
_entity.id
_entity.type
_entity.pdbx_description
1 polymer ?
#
loop_
_entity_poly.entity_id
_entity_poly.type
_entity_poly.pdbx_seq_one_letter_code
_entity_poly.pdbx_strand_id
1 'polypeptide(L)'
;MIGRGKIWLYAGISENLKLVIDYGFYSVNTELMSISLTENVLSADNQQGTRRFGETPQRLNAKYPSEKEITNKEAILLGILYTDGCLSKKSKNCWRFYVSNTSYEIIQTFKDCMINLFKLEPNRVRISQKLVNGRPFYKAVVDSGLYGSYLTSRYGTFRTLAFKKEDGKKVYPPAKLPFDRHTNLNLISRFLRAAFSCDGGVNLYIGRSKQGYKFLIRNVYLACNHPQLQTDYHRLLKLLSIKSKIIVRDRKILVQGKNNLDKFRKKISFLNGVKITQHSAYWQGWEKNKVLNLALASYGRANSIFNLSKFKDNDIVRSS
;
A
#
# COMPACT_ATOMS: atom_id res chain seq x y z
N MET A 1 -44.74 23.39 -24.70
CA MET A 1 -43.53 23.01 -25.47
C MET A 1 -42.43 22.59 -24.50
N ILE A 2 -42.05 21.32 -24.53
CA ILE A 2 -41.08 20.70 -23.62
C ILE A 2 -39.75 20.52 -24.40
N GLY A 3 -38.71 21.24 -24.01
CA GLY A 3 -37.37 21.11 -24.59
C GLY A 3 -36.55 20.04 -23.87
N ARG A 4 -36.30 18.92 -24.54
CA ARG A 4 -35.50 17.77 -24.06
C ARG A 4 -34.00 18.04 -24.29
N GLY A 5 -33.20 17.89 -23.23
CA GLY A 5 -31.75 17.90 -23.29
C GLY A 5 -31.18 16.61 -23.91
N LYS A 6 -30.10 16.75 -24.69
CA LYS A 6 -29.36 15.62 -25.30
C LYS A 6 -28.33 15.06 -24.30
N ILE A 7 -28.44 13.76 -24.04
CA ILE A 7 -27.44 12.95 -23.33
C ILE A 7 -26.55 12.31 -24.40
N TRP A 8 -25.22 12.39 -24.22
CA TRP A 8 -24.27 11.65 -25.03
C TRP A 8 -23.94 10.32 -24.34
N LEU A 9 -24.38 9.22 -24.94
CA LEU A 9 -23.94 7.86 -24.66
C LEU A 9 -22.80 7.53 -25.63
N TYR A 10 -21.68 7.02 -25.13
CA TYR A 10 -20.70 6.34 -25.97
C TYR A 10 -20.60 4.88 -25.52
N ALA A 11 -21.19 4.00 -26.33
CA ALA A 11 -20.90 2.57 -26.38
C ALA A 11 -19.83 2.34 -27.47
N GLY A 12 -18.99 1.32 -27.29
CA GLY A 12 -17.68 1.17 -27.94
C GLY A 12 -17.68 0.61 -29.36
N ILE A 13 -16.46 0.36 -29.86
CA ILE A 13 -16.22 -0.46 -31.06
C ILE A 13 -15.00 -1.36 -30.80
N SER A 14 -15.22 -2.65 -30.99
CA SER A 14 -14.20 -3.68 -31.20
C SER A 14 -14.07 -3.91 -32.69
N GLU A 15 -12.88 -4.21 -33.21
CA GLU A 15 -12.77 -4.92 -34.51
C GLU A 15 -11.61 -5.94 -34.52
N ASN A 16 -12.05 -7.19 -34.67
CA ASN A 16 -11.53 -8.31 -35.46
C ASN A 16 -10.46 -9.30 -34.94
N LEU A 17 -10.99 -10.52 -34.78
CA LEU A 17 -10.39 -11.84 -34.65
C LEU A 17 -9.45 -12.23 -35.81
N LYS A 18 -8.40 -12.99 -35.49
CA LYS A 18 -8.08 -14.22 -36.22
C LYS A 18 -7.73 -15.34 -35.24
N LEU A 19 -8.60 -16.34 -35.22
CA LEU A 19 -8.38 -17.65 -34.65
C LEU A 19 -7.50 -18.43 -35.64
N VAL A 20 -6.29 -18.83 -35.25
CA VAL A 20 -5.52 -19.87 -35.91
C VAL A 20 -5.15 -20.86 -34.83
N ILE A 21 -5.78 -22.04 -34.88
CA ILE A 21 -5.32 -23.24 -34.19
C ILE A 21 -4.32 -23.88 -35.13
N ASP A 22 -3.06 -24.00 -34.71
CA ASP A 22 -2.09 -24.84 -35.39
C ASP A 22 -1.35 -25.69 -34.34
N TYR A 23 -1.33 -27.00 -34.57
CA TYR A 23 -0.66 -28.00 -33.75
C TYR A 23 0.78 -28.13 -34.25
N GLY A 24 1.79 -27.86 -33.42
CA GLY A 24 3.18 -28.08 -33.84
C GLY A 24 4.21 -27.83 -32.74
N PHE A 25 5.05 -28.83 -32.51
CA PHE A 25 6.11 -28.88 -31.49
C PHE A 25 7.29 -27.91 -31.73
N TYR A 26 8.02 -27.64 -30.65
CA TYR A 26 9.41 -27.15 -30.49
C TYR A 26 9.72 -25.65 -30.31
N SER A 27 10.06 -25.36 -29.04
CA SER A 27 11.32 -24.77 -28.56
C SER A 27 11.50 -23.23 -28.51
N VAL A 28 12.07 -22.85 -27.35
CA VAL A 28 12.82 -21.63 -27.02
C VAL A 28 12.02 -20.35 -26.72
N ASN A 29 12.23 -19.86 -25.48
CA ASN A 29 11.96 -18.52 -24.97
C ASN A 29 10.51 -18.02 -25.01
N THR A 30 9.73 -18.38 -24.00
CA THR A 30 8.57 -17.58 -23.58
C THR A 30 8.92 -16.82 -22.30
N GLU A 31 9.28 -15.55 -22.46
CA GLU A 31 9.05 -14.54 -21.42
C GLU A 31 7.54 -14.51 -21.16
N LEU A 32 7.12 -15.24 -20.11
CA LEU A 32 5.79 -15.12 -19.55
C LEU A 32 5.66 -13.71 -18.98
N MET A 33 5.14 -12.80 -19.80
CA MET A 33 4.63 -11.51 -19.35
C MET A 33 3.59 -11.77 -18.26
N SER A 34 3.98 -11.49 -17.02
CA SER A 34 3.06 -11.47 -15.89
C SER A 34 2.06 -10.34 -16.11
N ILE A 35 0.88 -10.66 -16.64
CA ILE A 35 -0.24 -9.71 -16.70
C ILE A 35 -0.58 -9.35 -15.26
N SER A 36 -0.19 -8.13 -14.86
CA SER A 36 -0.47 -7.51 -13.57
C SER A 36 -1.99 -7.30 -13.42
N LEU A 37 -2.70 -8.33 -12.96
CA LEU A 37 -4.15 -8.38 -12.77
C LEU A 37 -4.58 -7.89 -11.38
N THR A 38 -4.23 -6.65 -11.06
CA THR A 38 -5.05 -5.81 -10.19
C THR A 38 -5.60 -4.73 -11.09
N GLU A 39 -6.92 -4.47 -11.05
CA GLU A 39 -7.42 -3.17 -11.48
C GLU A 39 -6.63 -2.14 -10.71
N ASN A 40 -5.68 -1.60 -11.43
CA ASN A 40 -4.73 -0.70 -10.89
C ASN A 40 -5.50 0.55 -10.53
N VAL A 41 -5.52 0.90 -9.24
CA VAL A 41 -5.56 2.30 -8.82
C VAL A 41 -4.25 3.02 -9.27
N LEU A 42 -3.62 2.59 -10.37
CA LEU A 42 -2.43 3.18 -10.99
C LEU A 42 -2.79 4.19 -12.09
N SER A 43 -4.06 4.43 -12.39
CA SER A 43 -4.35 5.62 -13.19
C SER A 43 -4.15 6.85 -12.31
N ALA A 44 -3.21 7.69 -12.72
CA ALA A 44 -2.96 9.01 -12.14
C ALA A 44 -4.25 9.83 -12.03
N ASP A 45 -5.24 9.54 -12.87
CA ASP A 45 -6.55 10.19 -12.96
C ASP A 45 -7.41 10.00 -11.70
N ASN A 46 -7.16 8.96 -10.90
CA ASN A 46 -7.91 8.71 -9.67
C ASN A 46 -7.29 9.38 -8.42
N GLN A 47 -5.99 9.73 -8.44
CA GLN A 47 -5.29 10.30 -7.28
C GLN A 47 -5.01 11.81 -7.42
N GLN A 48 -6.03 12.66 -7.45
CA GLN A 48 -5.87 14.10 -7.74
C GLN A 48 -5.43 14.31 -9.20
N GLY A 49 -6.29 14.97 -9.99
CA GLY A 49 -6.23 15.00 -11.45
C GLY A 49 -4.90 15.45 -12.07
N THR A 50 -4.85 15.31 -13.39
CA THR A 50 -3.81 15.85 -14.27
C THR A 50 -3.48 17.30 -13.91
N ARG A 51 -2.18 17.61 -13.91
CA ARG A 51 -1.64 18.95 -13.69
C ARG A 51 -2.29 19.90 -14.71
N ARG A 52 -3.20 20.77 -14.27
CA ARG A 52 -3.55 21.96 -15.06
C ARG A 52 -2.32 22.87 -15.04
N PHE A 53 -1.81 23.22 -16.22
CA PHE A 53 -0.74 24.21 -16.35
C PHE A 53 -1.11 25.45 -15.51
N GLY A 54 -0.22 25.85 -14.58
CA GLY A 54 -0.39 27.04 -13.74
C GLY A 54 -0.75 26.80 -12.26
N GLU A 55 -1.21 25.61 -11.86
CA GLU A 55 -1.45 25.34 -10.42
C GLU A 55 -0.17 24.87 -9.72
N THR A 56 0.28 25.61 -8.71
CA THR A 56 1.36 25.21 -7.81
C THR A 56 0.94 23.92 -7.09
N PRO A 57 1.83 22.90 -7.00
CA PRO A 57 1.50 21.67 -6.28
C PRO A 57 1.08 22.02 -4.87
N GLN A 58 -0.02 21.41 -4.40
CA GLN A 58 -0.60 21.60 -3.06
C GLN A 58 0.50 21.85 -2.02
N ARG A 59 0.59 23.15 -1.68
CA ARG A 59 1.43 23.86 -0.71
C ARG A 59 2.66 23.11 -0.15
N LEU A 60 3.82 23.66 -0.52
CA LEU A 60 5.19 23.38 -0.09
C LEU A 60 5.49 23.48 1.43
N ASN A 61 4.51 23.69 2.30
CA ASN A 61 4.75 24.00 3.71
C ASN A 61 4.05 23.00 4.64
N ALA A 62 4.52 21.75 4.65
CA ALA A 62 4.26 20.86 5.77
C ALA A 62 5.13 21.33 6.96
N LYS A 63 4.58 22.21 7.82
CA LYS A 63 5.17 22.40 9.15
C LYS A 63 4.98 21.08 9.90
N TYR A 64 6.06 20.55 10.49
CA TYR A 64 5.92 19.41 11.40
C TYR A 64 5.00 19.84 12.54
N PRO A 65 3.86 19.17 12.75
CA PRO A 65 2.98 19.56 13.84
C PRO A 65 3.66 19.28 15.18
N SER A 66 3.38 20.11 16.18
CA SER A 66 3.90 19.88 17.53
C SER A 66 3.31 18.58 18.12
N GLU A 67 4.04 17.90 19.00
CA GLU A 67 3.64 16.59 19.57
C GLU A 67 2.22 16.56 20.15
N LYS A 68 1.75 17.71 20.65
CA LYS A 68 0.45 17.84 21.33
C LYS A 68 -0.75 17.81 20.39
N GLU A 69 -0.53 17.75 19.08
CA GLU A 69 -1.61 17.98 18.12
C GLU A 69 -1.96 16.79 17.22
N ILE A 70 -1.27 15.65 17.28
CA ILE A 70 -1.61 14.46 16.49
C ILE A 70 -2.16 13.37 17.41
N THR A 71 -3.40 12.94 17.17
CA THR A 71 -4.01 11.86 17.95
C THR A 71 -3.60 10.46 17.45
N ASN A 72 -3.82 9.43 18.27
CA ASN A 72 -3.60 8.04 17.87
C ASN A 72 -4.40 7.65 16.61
N LYS A 73 -5.65 8.14 16.47
CA LYS A 73 -6.51 7.84 15.30
C LYS A 73 -6.05 8.61 14.07
N GLU A 74 -5.57 9.84 14.24
CA GLU A 74 -4.97 10.61 13.15
C GLU A 74 -3.69 9.95 12.63
N ALA A 75 -2.79 9.49 13.50
CA ALA A 75 -1.59 8.77 13.07
C ALA A 75 -1.92 7.51 12.24
N ILE A 76 -2.94 6.74 12.65
CA ILE A 76 -3.42 5.57 11.90
C ILE A 76 -4.00 5.98 10.55
N LEU A 77 -4.87 7.01 10.53
CA LEU A 77 -5.47 7.53 9.30
C LEU A 77 -4.40 8.00 8.32
N LEU A 78 -3.39 8.74 8.77
CA LEU A 78 -2.27 9.17 7.94
C LEU A 78 -1.53 7.98 7.34
N GLY A 79 -1.29 6.91 8.12
CA GLY A 79 -0.66 5.69 7.61
C GLY A 79 -1.44 5.04 6.47
N ILE A 80 -2.78 5.06 6.56
CA ILE A 80 -3.67 4.60 5.48
C ILE A 80 -3.60 5.56 4.29
N LEU A 81 -3.69 6.89 4.51
CA LEU A 81 -3.74 7.88 3.43
C LEU A 81 -2.42 8.03 2.64
N TYR A 82 -1.27 7.72 3.24
CA TYR A 82 0.02 7.69 2.53
C TYR A 82 0.32 6.35 1.83
N THR A 83 -0.63 5.40 1.85
CA THR A 83 -0.49 4.07 1.23
C THR A 83 -1.68 3.77 0.32
N ASP A 84 -2.62 2.90 0.75
CA ASP A 84 -3.79 2.48 -0.05
C ASP A 84 -4.93 3.51 -0.07
N GLY A 85 -4.89 4.48 0.83
CA GLY A 85 -5.83 5.58 0.93
C GLY A 85 -5.40 6.79 0.11
N CYS A 86 -6.32 7.72 -0.09
CA CYS A 86 -6.03 9.01 -0.70
C CYS A 86 -7.03 10.07 -0.22
N LEU A 87 -6.59 11.33 -0.27
CA LEU A 87 -7.41 12.50 -0.11
C LEU A 87 -7.29 13.34 -1.38
N SER A 88 -8.39 13.51 -2.11
CA SER A 88 -8.39 14.25 -3.37
C SER A 88 -9.47 15.32 -3.44
N LYS A 89 -9.22 16.38 -4.22
CA LYS A 89 -10.20 17.45 -4.42
C LYS A 89 -11.31 16.92 -5.34
N LYS A 90 -12.56 16.98 -4.87
CA LYS A 90 -13.76 16.55 -5.62
C LYS A 90 -14.42 17.74 -6.34
N SER A 91 -14.47 18.89 -5.68
CA SER A 91 -14.97 20.16 -6.24
C SER A 91 -14.31 21.35 -5.55
N LYS A 92 -14.68 22.59 -5.90
CA LYS A 92 -14.10 23.82 -5.34
C LYS A 92 -14.01 23.79 -3.80
N ASN A 93 -15.06 23.31 -3.13
CA ASN A 93 -15.21 23.29 -1.67
C ASN A 93 -15.40 21.89 -1.09
N CYS A 94 -15.07 20.84 -1.85
CA CYS A 94 -15.31 19.47 -1.42
C CYS A 94 -14.07 18.61 -1.67
N TRP A 95 -13.66 17.89 -0.64
CA TRP A 95 -12.65 16.85 -0.74
C TRP A 95 -13.28 15.48 -0.58
N ARG A 96 -12.65 14.50 -1.19
CA ARG A 96 -12.99 13.09 -1.10
C ARG A 96 -11.84 12.33 -0.48
N PHE A 97 -12.12 11.71 0.65
CA PHE A 97 -11.32 10.65 1.20
C PHE A 97 -11.79 9.35 0.57
N TYR A 98 -10.85 8.51 0.17
CA TYR A 98 -11.19 7.16 -0.23
C TYR A 98 -10.05 6.19 0.09
N VAL A 99 -10.41 4.96 0.39
CA VAL A 99 -9.49 3.83 0.53
C VAL A 99 -10.11 2.63 -0.16
N SER A 100 -9.29 1.86 -0.86
CA SER A 100 -9.73 0.59 -1.46
C SER A 100 -8.74 -0.50 -1.08
N ASN A 101 -9.25 -1.63 -0.60
CA ASN A 101 -8.41 -2.73 -0.13
C ASN A 101 -9.17 -4.07 -0.22
N THR A 102 -8.42 -5.18 -0.28
CA THR A 102 -8.98 -6.54 -0.20
C THR A 102 -9.23 -7.01 1.24
N SER A 103 -8.59 -6.37 2.23
CA SER A 103 -8.83 -6.57 3.66
C SER A 103 -9.93 -5.65 4.15
N TYR A 104 -11.02 -6.25 4.62
CA TYR A 104 -12.12 -5.52 5.24
C TYR A 104 -11.69 -4.84 6.55
N GLU A 105 -10.72 -5.42 7.25
CA GLU A 105 -10.18 -4.90 8.51
C GLU A 105 -9.50 -3.54 8.33
N ILE A 106 -8.81 -3.31 7.20
CA ILE A 106 -8.25 -2.00 6.84
C ILE A 106 -9.38 -0.99 6.61
N ILE A 107 -10.46 -1.40 5.93
CA ILE A 107 -11.62 -0.55 5.67
C ILE A 107 -12.35 -0.17 6.97
N GLN A 108 -12.54 -1.13 7.89
CA GLN A 108 -13.11 -0.84 9.20
C GLN A 108 -12.20 0.08 10.02
N THR A 109 -10.88 -0.15 9.99
CA THR A 109 -9.92 0.75 10.66
C THR A 109 -10.02 2.18 10.12
N PHE A 110 -10.15 2.34 8.80
CA PHE A 110 -10.37 3.64 8.17
C PHE A 110 -11.70 4.26 8.63
N LYS A 111 -12.81 3.52 8.58
CA LYS A 111 -14.13 3.97 9.03
C LYS A 111 -14.09 4.47 10.48
N ASP A 112 -13.49 3.69 11.37
CA ASP A 112 -13.33 4.04 12.77
C ASP A 112 -12.51 5.31 12.96
N CYS A 113 -11.44 5.49 12.19
CA CYS A 113 -10.65 6.71 12.26
C CYS A 113 -11.46 7.92 11.81
N MET A 114 -12.19 7.82 10.70
CA MET A 114 -13.03 8.90 10.19
C MET A 114 -14.13 9.30 11.18
N ILE A 115 -14.84 8.31 11.75
CA ILE A 115 -15.91 8.55 12.74
C ILE A 115 -15.34 9.20 14.00
N ASN A 116 -14.27 8.63 14.57
CA ASN A 116 -13.81 9.07 15.89
C ASN A 116 -13.01 10.38 15.85
N LEU A 117 -12.21 10.59 14.80
CA LEU A 117 -11.38 11.78 14.66
C LEU A 117 -12.23 13.01 14.31
N PHE A 118 -13.22 12.84 13.46
CA PHE A 118 -14.02 13.94 12.93
C PHE A 118 -15.46 13.99 13.46
N LYS A 119 -15.80 13.10 14.40
CA LYS A 119 -17.16 12.96 14.98
C LYS A 119 -18.23 12.84 13.89
N LEU A 120 -17.93 12.03 12.87
CA LEU A 120 -18.84 11.79 11.76
C LEU A 120 -19.91 10.77 12.15
N GLU A 121 -21.14 11.02 11.70
CA GLU A 121 -22.18 9.99 11.70
C GLU A 121 -21.72 8.75 10.92
N PRO A 122 -21.96 7.52 11.42
CA PRO A 122 -21.46 6.31 10.78
C PRO A 122 -21.86 6.14 9.30
N ASN A 123 -23.03 6.66 8.91
CA ASN A 123 -23.54 6.62 7.54
C ASN A 123 -22.77 7.54 6.56
N ARG A 124 -21.99 8.50 7.07
CA ARG A 124 -21.12 9.38 6.25
C ARG A 124 -19.95 8.62 5.64
N VAL A 125 -19.58 7.48 6.22
CA VAL A 125 -18.57 6.57 5.67
C VAL A 125 -19.28 5.53 4.81
N ARG A 126 -19.34 5.79 3.50
CA ARG A 126 -19.97 4.88 2.55
C ARG A 126 -19.00 3.76 2.21
N ILE A 127 -19.39 2.52 2.52
CA ILE A 127 -18.61 1.31 2.17
C ILE A 127 -19.34 0.57 1.07
N SER A 128 -18.63 0.20 0.02
CA SER A 128 -19.11 -0.71 -1.00
C SER A 128 -18.16 -1.91 -1.15
N GLN A 129 -18.71 -3.01 -1.62
CA GLN A 129 -17.98 -4.23 -1.95
C GLN A 129 -18.24 -4.57 -3.42
N LYS A 130 -17.19 -4.98 -4.12
CA LYS A 130 -17.30 -5.63 -5.43
C LYS A 130 -16.46 -6.90 -5.45
N LEU A 131 -16.77 -7.82 -6.36
CA LEU A 131 -15.90 -8.96 -6.63
C LEU A 131 -14.92 -8.58 -7.74
N VAL A 132 -13.62 -8.77 -7.49
CA VAL A 132 -12.56 -8.64 -8.50
C VAL A 132 -11.88 -10.00 -8.56
N ASN A 133 -11.94 -10.65 -9.72
CA ASN A 133 -11.42 -12.01 -9.92
C ASN A 133 -11.95 -13.02 -8.86
N GLY A 134 -13.26 -12.97 -8.61
CA GLY A 134 -13.93 -13.85 -7.62
C GLY A 134 -13.62 -13.55 -6.16
N ARG A 135 -12.92 -12.44 -5.85
CA ARG A 135 -12.51 -12.08 -4.49
C ARG A 135 -13.09 -10.75 -4.06
N PRO A 136 -13.44 -10.57 -2.77
CA PRO A 136 -13.98 -9.32 -2.29
C PRO A 136 -12.94 -8.20 -2.34
N PHE A 137 -13.36 -7.09 -2.90
CA PHE A 137 -12.62 -5.84 -2.96
C PHE A 137 -13.52 -4.73 -2.40
N TYR A 138 -13.06 -4.11 -1.32
CA TYR A 138 -13.84 -3.15 -0.56
C TYR A 138 -13.36 -1.73 -0.83
N LYS A 139 -14.30 -0.79 -0.81
CA LYS A 139 -14.02 0.63 -0.99
C LYS A 139 -14.78 1.43 0.06
N ALA A 140 -14.09 2.31 0.79
CA ALA A 140 -14.72 3.32 1.64
C ALA A 140 -14.53 4.72 1.04
N VAL A 141 -15.57 5.55 1.15
CA VAL A 141 -15.56 6.93 0.65
C VAL A 141 -16.21 7.87 1.66
N VAL A 142 -15.56 9.00 1.94
CA VAL A 142 -16.11 10.11 2.72
C VAL A 142 -15.91 11.40 1.93
N ASP A 143 -16.97 12.16 1.73
CA ASP A 143 -16.89 13.51 1.14
C ASP A 143 -17.00 14.55 2.26
N SER A 144 -16.03 15.47 2.36
CA SER A 144 -16.02 16.57 3.34
C SER A 144 -15.19 17.75 2.84
N GLY A 145 -15.75 18.96 2.89
CA GLY A 145 -15.00 20.20 2.64
C GLY A 145 -14.06 20.53 3.80
N LEU A 146 -14.58 20.56 5.02
CA LEU A 146 -13.87 20.96 6.23
C LEU A 146 -12.64 20.08 6.53
N TYR A 147 -12.84 18.76 6.62
CA TYR A 147 -11.77 17.85 7.07
C TYR A 147 -10.69 17.66 6.01
N GLY A 148 -11.07 17.70 4.73
CA GLY A 148 -10.09 17.64 3.66
C GLY A 148 -9.23 18.89 3.60
N SER A 149 -9.83 20.08 3.77
CA SER A 149 -9.09 21.34 3.87
C SER A 149 -8.19 21.37 5.11
N TYR A 150 -8.66 20.85 6.24
CA TYR A 150 -7.86 20.72 7.46
C TYR A 150 -6.60 19.86 7.21
N LEU A 151 -6.75 18.63 6.72
CA LEU A 151 -5.60 17.74 6.50
C LEU A 151 -4.66 18.25 5.43
N THR A 152 -5.17 18.78 4.31
CA THR A 152 -4.30 19.28 3.23
C THR A 152 -3.58 20.57 3.60
N SER A 153 -4.20 21.45 4.38
CA SER A 153 -3.52 22.64 4.90
C SER A 153 -2.40 22.28 5.88
N ARG A 154 -2.58 21.18 6.62
CA ARG A 154 -1.65 20.74 7.66
C ARG A 154 -0.51 19.87 7.14
N TYR A 155 -0.81 18.92 6.25
CA TYR A 155 0.10 17.87 5.81
C TYR A 155 0.50 17.98 4.33
N GLY A 156 -0.09 18.92 3.59
CA GLY A 156 0.14 19.09 2.16
C GLY A 156 -0.61 18.03 1.35
N THR A 157 0.13 17.26 0.54
CA THR A 157 -0.45 16.28 -0.37
C THR A 157 -0.27 14.84 0.12
N PHE A 158 -1.31 14.03 -0.12
CA PHE A 158 -1.34 12.58 0.13
C PHE A 158 -1.13 11.77 -1.16
N ARG A 159 -0.95 12.43 -2.31
CA ARG A 159 -0.63 11.73 -3.54
C ARG A 159 0.79 11.18 -3.42
N THR A 160 0.97 9.89 -3.71
CA THR A 160 2.28 9.22 -3.67
C THR A 160 2.77 8.78 -5.06
N LEU A 161 1.86 8.74 -6.04
CA LEU A 161 2.18 8.39 -7.42
C LEU A 161 2.76 9.57 -8.20
N ALA A 162 3.80 9.29 -8.99
CA ALA A 162 4.38 10.27 -9.88
C ALA A 162 3.36 10.80 -10.91
N PHE A 163 3.51 12.06 -11.28
CA PHE A 163 2.95 12.63 -12.49
C PHE A 163 3.80 12.16 -13.68
N LYS A 164 3.15 11.75 -14.77
CA LYS A 164 3.80 11.58 -16.07
C LYS A 164 3.78 12.93 -16.78
N LYS A 165 4.95 13.44 -17.16
CA LYS A 165 5.06 14.57 -18.08
C LYS A 165 4.96 14.10 -19.53
N GLU A 166 4.70 15.03 -20.44
CA GLU A 166 4.66 14.79 -21.90
C GLU A 166 5.99 14.23 -22.42
N ASP A 167 7.12 14.61 -21.81
CA ASP A 167 8.46 14.09 -22.12
C ASP A 167 8.74 12.69 -21.52
N GLY A 168 7.73 12.03 -20.95
CA GLY A 168 7.85 10.73 -20.30
C GLY A 168 8.52 10.76 -18.92
N LYS A 169 9.03 11.90 -18.45
CA LYS A 169 9.68 11.99 -17.13
C LYS A 169 8.66 11.87 -16.01
N LYS A 170 9.04 11.12 -14.98
CA LYS A 170 8.27 10.97 -13.74
C LYS A 170 8.64 12.10 -12.79
N VAL A 171 7.64 12.88 -12.39
CA VAL A 171 7.79 13.88 -11.32
C VAL A 171 6.97 13.45 -10.14
N TYR A 172 7.62 13.22 -9.00
CA TYR A 172 6.91 12.89 -7.77
C TYR A 172 6.30 14.15 -7.15
N PRO A 173 5.08 14.06 -6.57
CA PRO A 173 4.53 15.13 -5.76
C PRO A 173 5.45 15.43 -4.56
N PRO A 174 5.38 16.63 -3.95
CA PRO A 174 6.17 16.96 -2.77
C PRO A 174 5.59 16.33 -1.49
N ALA A 175 5.25 15.03 -1.53
CA ALA A 175 4.73 14.30 -0.38
C ALA A 175 5.84 14.04 0.65
N LYS A 176 5.52 14.26 1.93
CA LYS A 176 6.45 14.12 3.05
C LYS A 176 5.72 13.60 4.28
N LEU A 177 6.36 12.71 5.06
CA LEU A 177 5.75 12.20 6.28
C LEU A 177 5.83 13.24 7.41
N PRO A 178 4.74 13.51 8.14
CA PRO A 178 4.66 14.59 9.12
C PRO A 178 5.19 14.19 10.51
N PHE A 179 6.26 13.41 10.57
CA PHE A 179 6.84 12.89 11.81
C PHE A 179 8.34 13.09 11.82
N ASP A 180 8.90 13.51 12.95
CA ASP A 180 10.33 13.77 13.13
C ASP A 180 10.88 13.14 14.43
N ARG A 181 12.11 13.51 14.79
CA ARG A 181 12.76 13.02 16.02
C ARG A 181 12.10 13.52 17.30
N HIS A 182 11.32 14.59 17.21
CA HIS A 182 10.57 15.18 18.30
C HIS A 182 9.16 14.63 18.34
N THR A 183 8.76 13.68 17.49
CA THR A 183 7.44 13.06 17.57
C THR A 183 7.44 11.89 18.54
N ASN A 184 6.41 11.84 19.41
CA ASN A 184 6.13 10.70 20.27
C ASN A 184 6.23 9.34 19.53
N LEU A 185 7.06 8.45 20.06
CA LEU A 185 7.37 7.16 19.43
C LEU A 185 6.16 6.22 19.30
N ASN A 186 5.15 6.34 20.17
CA ASN A 186 3.91 5.56 20.05
C ASN A 186 3.06 6.04 18.85
N LEU A 187 3.06 7.35 18.53
CA LEU A 187 2.40 7.86 17.32
C LEU A 187 3.10 7.35 16.06
N ILE A 188 4.43 7.42 16.01
CA ILE A 188 5.23 6.85 14.91
C ILE A 188 4.92 5.36 14.74
N SER A 189 4.88 4.61 15.85
CA SER A 189 4.58 3.18 15.83
C SER A 189 3.20 2.86 15.25
N ARG A 190 2.18 3.66 15.60
CA ARG A 190 0.80 3.50 15.09
C ARG A 190 0.68 3.87 13.61
N PHE A 191 1.33 4.95 13.20
CA PHE A 191 1.43 5.34 11.81
C PHE A 191 2.09 4.24 10.97
N LEU A 192 3.27 3.75 11.40
CA LEU A 192 3.97 2.68 10.69
C LEU A 192 3.17 1.38 10.70
N ARG A 193 2.47 1.04 11.78
CA ARG A 193 1.59 -0.15 11.83
C ARG A 193 0.57 -0.11 10.70
N ALA A 194 -0.10 1.02 10.52
CA ALA A 194 -1.08 1.19 9.44
C ALA A 194 -0.42 1.12 8.05
N ALA A 195 0.69 1.84 7.85
CA ALA A 195 1.40 1.85 6.57
C ALA A 195 1.89 0.44 6.15
N PHE A 196 2.54 -0.30 7.05
CA PHE A 196 2.96 -1.68 6.80
C PHE A 196 1.79 -2.65 6.63
N SER A 197 0.61 -2.34 7.19
CA SER A 197 -0.58 -3.17 6.99
C SER A 197 -1.20 -2.98 5.62
N CYS A 198 -1.07 -1.79 5.03
CA CYS A 198 -1.53 -1.48 3.68
C CYS A 198 -0.54 -2.02 2.65
N ASP A 199 0.62 -1.36 2.52
CA ASP A 199 1.62 -1.62 1.47
C ASP A 199 2.76 -2.58 1.87
N GLY A 200 2.74 -3.07 3.11
CA GLY A 200 3.77 -3.96 3.63
C GLY A 200 3.40 -5.43 3.63
N GLY A 201 4.37 -6.28 3.91
CA GLY A 201 4.18 -7.73 4.00
C GLY A 201 5.31 -8.44 4.72
N VAL A 202 5.14 -9.74 4.90
CA VAL A 202 6.14 -10.63 5.48
C VAL A 202 6.60 -11.60 4.41
N ASN A 203 7.91 -11.62 4.17
CA ASN A 203 8.58 -12.61 3.36
C ASN A 203 9.08 -13.73 4.27
N LEU A 204 8.52 -14.91 4.08
CA LEU A 204 8.99 -16.16 4.67
C LEU A 204 8.97 -17.24 3.58
N TYR A 205 10.10 -17.53 2.97
CA TYR A 205 10.19 -18.55 1.91
C TYR A 205 11.58 -19.18 1.86
N ILE A 206 11.68 -20.31 1.16
CA ILE A 206 12.92 -21.05 0.98
C ILE A 206 13.68 -20.48 -0.21
N GLY A 207 14.91 -20.03 0.03
CA GLY A 207 15.91 -19.78 -1.01
C GLY A 207 16.86 -20.99 -1.14
N ARG A 208 17.50 -21.11 -2.30
CA ARG A 208 18.64 -22.01 -2.50
C ARG A 208 19.87 -21.19 -2.83
N SER A 209 20.99 -21.54 -2.20
CA SER A 209 22.28 -20.96 -2.55
C SER A 209 22.78 -21.51 -3.88
N LYS A 210 23.81 -20.88 -4.45
CA LYS A 210 24.50 -21.40 -5.63
C LYS A 210 25.11 -22.78 -5.39
N GLN A 211 25.48 -23.09 -4.14
CA GLN A 211 26.01 -24.40 -3.71
C GLN A 211 24.91 -25.41 -3.35
N GLY A 212 23.63 -25.09 -3.57
CA GLY A 212 22.52 -26.02 -3.42
C GLY A 212 21.91 -26.13 -2.01
N TYR A 213 22.51 -25.53 -0.98
CA TYR A 213 21.92 -25.55 0.37
C TYR A 213 20.67 -24.67 0.45
N LYS A 214 19.67 -25.16 1.19
CA LYS A 214 18.42 -24.43 1.46
C LYS A 214 18.63 -23.43 2.59
N PHE A 215 18.08 -22.23 2.44
CA PHE A 215 18.02 -21.24 3.50
C PHE A 215 16.66 -20.56 3.52
N LEU A 216 16.31 -19.94 4.64
CA LEU A 216 15.04 -19.23 4.78
C LEU A 216 15.25 -17.73 4.64
N ILE A 217 14.54 -17.13 3.69
CA ILE A 217 14.45 -15.69 3.55
C ILE A 217 13.37 -15.21 4.52
N ARG A 218 13.77 -14.32 5.44
CA ARG A 218 12.93 -13.80 6.53
C ARG A 218 13.06 -12.29 6.56
N ASN A 219 12.02 -11.58 6.14
CA ASN A 219 12.01 -10.14 6.24
C ASN A 219 10.58 -9.58 6.30
N VAL A 220 10.45 -8.40 6.86
CA VAL A 220 9.27 -7.55 6.68
C VAL A 220 9.64 -6.51 5.65
N TYR A 221 8.72 -6.19 4.74
CA TYR A 221 8.92 -5.15 3.75
C TYR A 221 7.78 -4.12 3.77
N LEU A 222 8.08 -2.92 3.27
CA LEU A 222 7.12 -1.90 2.88
C LEU A 222 7.40 -1.55 1.42
N ALA A 223 6.42 -1.73 0.52
CA ALA A 223 6.52 -1.28 -0.86
C ALA A 223 6.29 0.23 -0.93
N CYS A 224 7.17 0.96 -1.62
CA CYS A 224 7.01 2.41 -1.78
C CYS A 224 7.78 2.88 -3.01
N ASN A 225 7.08 3.37 -4.03
CA ASN A 225 7.71 3.90 -5.24
C ASN A 225 8.33 5.29 -5.05
N HIS A 226 7.82 6.07 -4.09
CA HIS A 226 8.17 7.47 -3.92
C HIS A 226 9.53 7.63 -3.20
N PRO A 227 10.58 8.20 -3.82
CA PRO A 227 11.92 8.24 -3.24
C PRO A 227 11.99 8.97 -1.89
N GLN A 228 11.38 10.15 -1.78
CA GLN A 228 11.35 10.89 -0.51
C GLN A 228 10.68 10.10 0.62
N LEU A 229 9.51 9.50 0.35
CA LEU A 229 8.80 8.70 1.35
C LEU A 229 9.60 7.46 1.77
N GLN A 230 10.37 6.84 0.85
CA GLN A 230 11.28 5.74 1.22
C GLN A 230 12.29 6.18 2.28
N THR A 231 12.91 7.35 2.09
CA THR A 231 13.84 7.95 3.05
C THR A 231 13.14 8.28 4.37
N ASP A 232 11.93 8.83 4.32
CA ASP A 232 11.16 9.18 5.51
C ASP A 232 10.79 7.92 6.32
N TYR A 233 10.23 6.88 5.70
CA TYR A 233 9.91 5.61 6.36
C TYR A 233 11.16 4.96 6.98
N HIS A 234 12.28 4.94 6.25
CA HIS A 234 13.55 4.43 6.76
C HIS A 234 14.01 5.18 8.01
N ARG A 235 13.91 6.52 7.99
CA ARG A 235 14.24 7.36 9.15
C ARG A 235 13.32 7.08 10.34
N LEU A 236 12.01 6.92 10.14
CA LEU A 236 11.07 6.60 11.21
C LEU A 236 11.35 5.24 11.86
N LEU A 237 11.71 4.22 11.07
CA LEU A 237 12.16 2.93 11.60
C LEU A 237 13.42 3.08 12.47
N LYS A 238 14.37 3.92 12.04
CA LYS A 238 15.59 4.22 12.82
C LYS A 238 15.27 4.86 14.17
N LEU A 239 14.30 5.78 14.24
CA LEU A 239 13.84 6.38 15.50
C LEU A 239 13.29 5.33 16.48
N LEU A 240 12.66 4.27 15.96
CA LEU A 240 12.21 3.13 16.77
C LEU A 240 13.32 2.10 17.04
N SER A 241 14.57 2.42 16.74
CA SER A 241 15.74 1.55 16.87
C SER A 241 15.66 0.25 16.06
N ILE A 242 14.95 0.29 14.94
CA ILE A 242 14.80 -0.82 13.98
C ILE A 242 15.69 -0.52 12.77
N LYS A 243 16.70 -1.37 12.54
CA LYS A 243 17.53 -1.25 11.33
C LYS A 243 16.73 -1.73 10.12
N SER A 244 16.76 -0.95 9.04
CA SER A 244 16.16 -1.31 7.76
C SER A 244 17.10 -0.97 6.60
N LYS A 245 16.80 -1.49 5.40
CA LYS A 245 17.53 -1.22 4.17
C LYS A 245 16.57 -0.77 3.08
N ILE A 246 16.93 0.25 2.30
CA ILE A 246 16.19 0.63 1.10
C ILE A 246 16.76 -0.17 -0.07
N ILE A 247 15.91 -0.97 -0.72
CA ILE A 247 16.23 -1.70 -1.95
C ILE A 247 15.62 -0.93 -3.10
N VAL A 248 16.41 -0.03 -3.70
CA VAL A 248 15.96 0.91 -4.73
C VAL A 248 15.37 0.19 -5.95
N ARG A 249 16.02 -0.89 -6.39
CA ARG A 249 15.57 -1.70 -7.54
C ARG A 249 14.16 -2.25 -7.36
N ASP A 250 13.89 -2.79 -6.17
CA ASP A 250 12.59 -3.42 -5.84
C ASP A 250 11.59 -2.42 -5.26
N ARG A 251 12.03 -1.17 -5.02
CA ARG A 251 11.25 -0.08 -4.43
C ARG A 251 10.63 -0.49 -3.09
N LYS A 252 11.46 -1.09 -2.24
CA LYS A 252 11.07 -1.65 -0.95
C LYS A 252 11.99 -1.19 0.16
N ILE A 253 11.42 -1.00 1.35
CA ILE A 253 12.18 -0.90 2.60
C ILE A 253 12.11 -2.24 3.30
N LEU A 254 13.25 -2.87 3.61
CA LEU A 254 13.35 -4.18 4.24
C LEU A 254 13.80 -4.09 5.70
N VAL A 255 13.13 -4.81 6.58
CA VAL A 255 13.55 -5.09 7.96
C VAL A 255 13.96 -6.56 8.04
N GLN A 256 15.22 -6.82 8.40
CA GLN A 256 15.82 -8.16 8.37
C GLN A 256 16.56 -8.48 9.67
N GLY A 257 16.74 -9.77 9.93
CA GLY A 257 17.44 -10.28 11.10
C GLY A 257 16.53 -10.41 12.32
N LYS A 258 16.76 -11.46 13.12
CA LYS A 258 15.94 -11.84 14.28
C LYS A 258 15.64 -10.66 15.20
N ASN A 259 16.68 -9.90 15.58
CA ASN A 259 16.55 -8.80 16.53
C ASN A 259 15.70 -7.65 15.99
N ASN A 260 15.82 -7.29 14.71
CA ASN A 260 15.01 -6.21 14.12
C ASN A 260 13.58 -6.67 13.87
N LEU A 261 13.38 -7.94 13.47
CA LEU A 261 12.04 -8.51 13.30
C LEU A 261 11.30 -8.59 14.64
N ASP A 262 11.98 -8.93 15.73
CA ASP A 262 11.36 -8.95 17.07
C ASP A 262 11.01 -7.53 17.55
N LYS A 263 11.91 -6.56 17.32
CA LYS A 263 11.60 -5.13 17.55
C LYS A 263 10.42 -4.65 16.71
N PHE A 264 10.35 -5.02 15.44
CA PHE A 264 9.22 -4.72 14.56
C PHE A 264 7.93 -5.30 15.13
N ARG A 265 7.92 -6.59 15.51
CA ARG A 265 6.76 -7.26 16.12
C ARG A 265 6.28 -6.54 17.38
N LYS A 266 7.20 -6.17 18.27
CA LYS A 266 6.86 -5.55 19.56
C LYS A 266 6.39 -4.11 19.44
N LYS A 267 7.03 -3.31 18.57
CA LYS A 267 6.76 -1.87 18.46
C LYS A 267 5.72 -1.55 17.39
N ILE A 268 5.84 -2.14 16.21
CA ILE A 268 5.05 -1.78 15.03
C ILE A 268 3.95 -2.81 14.80
N SER A 269 4.28 -4.08 14.53
CA SER A 269 3.35 -5.14 14.10
C SER A 269 2.46 -4.75 12.90
N PHE A 270 1.57 -5.64 12.47
CA PHE A 270 0.49 -5.31 11.55
C PHE A 270 -0.80 -5.06 12.35
N LEU A 271 -1.78 -4.40 11.71
CA LEU A 271 -3.15 -4.32 12.20
C LEU A 271 -3.74 -5.73 12.34
N ASN A 272 -4.55 -5.93 13.38
CA ASN A 272 -5.13 -7.23 13.68
C ASN A 272 -6.11 -7.66 12.58
N GLY A 273 -6.13 -8.97 12.29
CA GLY A 273 -7.00 -9.55 11.26
C GLY A 273 -6.58 -9.28 9.82
N VAL A 274 -5.62 -8.37 9.55
CA VAL A 274 -5.16 -8.10 8.19
C VAL A 274 -4.44 -9.32 7.62
N LYS A 275 -4.96 -9.82 6.50
CA LYS A 275 -4.46 -10.99 5.79
C LYS A 275 -3.49 -10.64 4.67
N ILE A 276 -2.64 -11.59 4.32
CA ILE A 276 -1.79 -11.53 3.14
C ILE A 276 -2.65 -11.77 1.91
N THR A 277 -2.49 -10.89 0.93
CA THR A 277 -3.26 -10.87 -0.30
C THR A 277 -2.60 -11.75 -1.37
N GLN A 278 -3.15 -11.71 -2.58
CA GLN A 278 -2.85 -12.60 -3.70
C GLN A 278 -1.43 -12.57 -4.26
N HIS A 279 -0.59 -11.63 -3.83
CA HIS A 279 0.79 -11.53 -4.31
C HIS A 279 1.75 -12.50 -3.61
N SER A 280 1.27 -13.25 -2.61
CA SER A 280 2.05 -14.32 -1.97
C SER A 280 1.48 -15.67 -2.35
N ALA A 281 2.23 -16.46 -3.12
CA ALA A 281 1.85 -17.84 -3.45
C ALA A 281 1.63 -18.70 -2.20
N TYR A 282 2.46 -18.50 -1.16
CA TYR A 282 2.50 -19.36 0.01
C TYR A 282 1.53 -18.97 1.13
N TRP A 283 1.40 -17.66 1.36
CA TRP A 283 0.77 -17.14 2.59
C TRP A 283 -0.57 -16.48 2.35
N GLN A 284 -1.12 -16.54 1.14
CA GLN A 284 -2.42 -15.97 0.83
C GLN A 284 -3.48 -16.42 1.86
N GLY A 285 -4.24 -15.45 2.39
CA GLY A 285 -5.31 -15.69 3.36
C GLY A 285 -4.85 -15.81 4.81
N TRP A 286 -3.55 -15.90 5.07
CA TRP A 286 -3.00 -15.90 6.43
C TRP A 286 -2.88 -14.48 6.98
N GLU A 287 -3.12 -14.31 8.27
CA GLU A 287 -2.87 -13.03 8.94
C GLU A 287 -1.38 -12.67 8.91
N LYS A 288 -1.07 -11.42 8.57
CA LYS A 288 0.31 -10.91 8.49
C LYS A 288 1.07 -11.12 9.81
N ASN A 289 0.40 -10.89 10.95
CA ASN A 289 0.99 -11.11 12.29
C ASN A 289 1.31 -12.60 12.56
N LYS A 290 0.47 -13.53 12.08
CA LYS A 290 0.75 -14.98 12.21
C LYS A 290 2.00 -15.38 11.43
N VAL A 291 2.15 -14.89 10.20
CA VAL A 291 3.33 -15.17 9.37
C VAL A 291 4.60 -14.51 9.93
N LEU A 292 4.49 -13.31 10.51
CA LEU A 292 5.60 -12.68 11.24
C LEU A 292 6.08 -13.54 12.42
N ASN A 293 5.15 -14.10 13.19
CA ASN A 293 5.49 -14.99 14.30
C ASN A 293 6.18 -16.27 13.81
N LEU A 294 5.71 -16.86 12.71
CA LEU A 294 6.38 -18.00 12.07
C LEU A 294 7.80 -17.63 11.61
N ALA A 295 7.98 -16.47 10.99
CA ALA A 295 9.29 -16.00 10.55
C ALA A 295 10.26 -15.85 11.73
N LEU A 296 9.80 -15.36 12.88
CA LEU A 296 10.62 -15.27 14.09
C LEU A 296 10.94 -16.64 14.72
N ALA A 297 9.95 -17.51 14.85
CA ALA A 297 10.12 -18.85 15.39
C ALA A 297 11.13 -19.68 14.56
N SER A 298 11.15 -19.45 13.24
CA SER A 298 12.03 -20.16 12.31
C SER A 298 13.52 -19.88 12.48
N TYR A 299 13.93 -18.92 13.31
CA TYR A 299 15.34 -18.74 13.72
C TYR A 299 15.81 -19.83 14.69
N GLY A 300 14.91 -20.41 15.49
CA GLY A 300 15.23 -21.53 16.40
C GLY A 300 14.72 -22.88 15.89
N ARG A 301 13.81 -22.89 14.91
CA ARG A 301 13.18 -24.10 14.38
C ARG A 301 13.05 -24.01 12.85
N ALA A 302 14.18 -24.00 12.14
CA ALA A 302 14.15 -23.88 10.67
C ALA A 302 13.49 -25.10 10.00
N ASN A 303 13.77 -26.31 10.52
CA ASN A 303 13.25 -27.57 9.97
C ASN A 303 11.72 -27.66 9.98
N SER A 304 11.05 -27.08 11.00
CA SER A 304 9.59 -27.06 11.04
C SER A 304 8.96 -26.21 9.93
N ILE A 305 9.70 -25.23 9.41
CA ILE A 305 9.25 -24.43 8.27
C ILE A 305 9.56 -25.13 6.95
N PHE A 306 10.74 -25.75 6.81
CA PHE A 306 11.11 -26.49 5.59
C PHE A 306 10.13 -27.62 5.27
N ASN A 307 9.52 -28.22 6.29
CA ASN A 307 8.61 -29.35 6.15
C ASN A 307 7.13 -28.95 6.00
N LEU A 308 6.80 -27.65 5.96
CA LEU A 308 5.42 -27.24 5.71
C LEU A 308 4.98 -27.73 4.33
N SER A 309 3.78 -28.32 4.26
CA SER A 309 3.19 -28.86 3.03
C SER A 309 3.18 -27.85 1.88
N LYS A 310 3.02 -26.56 2.21
CA LYS A 310 3.06 -25.44 1.27
C LYS A 310 4.38 -25.24 0.52
N PHE A 311 5.48 -25.86 0.95
CA PHE A 311 6.77 -25.82 0.24
C PHE A 311 7.11 -27.13 -0.48
N LYS A 312 6.17 -28.10 -0.52
CA LYS A 312 6.36 -29.38 -1.22
C LYS A 312 6.20 -29.25 -2.74
N ASP A 313 5.48 -28.23 -3.20
CA ASP A 313 5.34 -27.88 -4.62
C ASP A 313 6.38 -26.80 -4.98
N ASN A 314 7.19 -27.07 -6.01
CA ASN A 314 8.47 -26.42 -6.32
C ASN A 314 8.41 -24.93 -6.70
N ASP A 315 8.41 -23.99 -5.75
CA ASP A 315 8.64 -22.56 -6.02
C ASP A 315 9.86 -22.01 -5.25
N ILE A 316 11.03 -22.54 -5.62
CA ILE A 316 12.30 -22.14 -5.01
C ILE A 316 12.85 -20.93 -5.75
N VAL A 317 12.89 -19.79 -5.06
CA VAL A 317 13.54 -18.59 -5.58
C VAL A 317 15.05 -18.86 -5.65
N ARG A 318 15.56 -19.01 -6.88
CA ARG A 318 17.01 -19.11 -7.14
C ARG A 318 17.62 -17.72 -6.94
N SER A 319 18.65 -17.61 -6.11
CA SER A 319 19.42 -16.36 -6.02
C SER A 319 20.27 -16.19 -7.29
N SER A 320 20.10 -15.07 -7.99
CA SER A 320 21.05 -14.57 -8.99
C SER A 320 22.42 -14.32 -8.38
#